data_AF-A0A1E5G6L7-F1
#
_entry.id   AF-A0A1E5G6L7-F1
#
_cell.length_a   1.000
_cell.length_b   1.000
_cell.length_c   1.000
_cell.angle_alpha   90.00
_cell.angle_beta   90.00
_cell.angle_gamma   90.00
#
_symmetry.space_group_name_H-M   'P 1'
#
loop_
_entity.id
_entity.type
_entity.pdbx_description
1 polymer ?
#
loop_
_entity_poly.entity_id
_entity_poly.type
_entity_poly.pdbx_seq_one_letter_code
_entity_poly.pdbx_strand_id
1 'polypeptide(L)' 'MNLIEERLQKEKMKQVQLLAAYYQVINRLPLGDQRDQMIRDILACKDKIKKINQQLTELNTKE' A
#
# COMPACT_ATOMS: atom_id res chain seq x y z
N MET A 1 -2.53 12.00 -19.84
CA MET A 1 -2.12 11.35 -18.58
C MET A 1 -0.74 10.75 -18.81
N ASN A 2 0.22 11.10 -17.96
CA ASN A 2 1.60 10.68 -18.10
C ASN A 2 1.70 9.15 -17.85
N LEU A 3 2.35 8.38 -18.73
CA LEU A 3 2.47 6.91 -18.61
C LEU A 3 3.04 6.48 -17.25
N ILE A 4 3.89 7.31 -16.65
CA ILE A 4 4.48 7.11 -15.32
C ILE A 4 3.42 7.25 -14.24
N GLU A 5 2.56 8.26 -14.35
CA GLU A 5 1.46 8.50 -13.41
C GLU A 5 0.47 7.33 -13.41
N GLU A 6 0.06 6.85 -14.60
CA GLU A 6 -0.86 5.72 -14.72
C GLU A 6 -0.27 4.43 -14.11
N ARG A 7 1.04 4.20 -14.31
CA ARG A 7 1.74 3.06 -13.69
C ARG A 7 1.76 3.17 -12.16
N LEU A 8 2.06 4.35 -11.63
CA LEU A 8 2.07 4.61 -10.19
C LEU A 8 0.67 4.46 -9.58
N GLN A 9 -0.38 4.95 -10.25
CA GLN A 9 -1.76 4.77 -9.80
C GLN A 9 -2.18 3.28 -9.77
N LYS A 10 -1.82 2.50 -10.81
CA LYS A 10 -2.06 1.05 -10.82
C LYS A 10 -1.33 0.33 -9.68
N GLU A 11 -0.07 0.68 -9.44
CA GLU A 11 0.71 0.08 -8.36
C GLU A 11 0.15 0.45 -6.98
N LYS A 12 -0.25 1.72 -6.78
CA LYS A 12 -0.95 2.17 -5.57
C LYS A 12 -2.21 1.35 -5.33
N MET A 13 -3.04 1.13 -6.36
CA MET A 13 -4.28 0.38 -6.24
C MET A 13 -4.02 -1.07 -5.80
N LYS A 14 -2.99 -1.74 -6.34
CA LYS A 14 -2.60 -3.09 -5.90
C LYS A 14 -2.23 -3.12 -4.42
N GLN A 15 -1.43 -2.16 -3.95
CA GLN A 15 -1.05 -2.09 -2.53
C GLN A 15 -2.25 -1.79 -1.62
N VAL A 16 -3.20 -0.96 -2.08
CA VAL A 16 -4.45 -0.68 -1.34
C VAL A 16 -5.34 -1.93 -1.25
N GLN A 17 -5.48 -2.68 -2.34
CA GLN A 17 -6.23 -3.95 -2.34
C GLN A 17 -5.60 -4.97 -1.41
N LEU A 18 -4.27 -5.10 -1.43
CA LEU A 18 -3.54 -5.99 -0.53
C LEU A 18 -3.71 -5.57 0.94
N LEU A 19 -3.64 -4.28 1.23
CA LEU A 19 -3.89 -3.73 2.57
C LEU A 19 -5.31 -4.03 3.06
N ALA A 20 -6.32 -3.89 2.19
CA ALA A 20 -7.70 -4.24 2.51
C ALA A 20 -7.85 -5.74 2.83
N ALA A 21 -7.20 -6.62 2.05
CA ALA A 21 -7.19 -8.05 2.31
C ALA A 21 -6.57 -8.38 3.68
N TYR A 22 -5.43 -7.78 4.02
CA TYR A 22 -4.82 -7.97 5.35
C TYR A 22 -5.75 -7.51 6.48
N TYR A 23 -6.43 -6.38 6.34
CA TYR A 23 -7.38 -5.92 7.35
C TYR A 23 -8.61 -6.81 7.51
N GLN A 24 -9.04 -7.50 6.47
CA GLN A 24 -10.13 -8.49 6.57
C GLN A 24 -9.72 -9.75 7.35
N VAL A 25 -8.44 -10.14 7.26
CA VAL A 25 -7.92 -11.39 7.85
C VAL A 25 -7.39 -11.18 9.26
N ILE A 26 -6.71 -10.06 9.54
CA ILE A 26 -5.99 -9.85 10.81
C ILE A 26 -6.86 -9.93 12.06
N ASN A 27 -8.10 -9.45 11.98
CA ASN A 27 -9.04 -9.50 13.11
C ASN A 27 -9.50 -10.93 13.43
N ARG A 28 -9.33 -11.87 12.49
CA ARG A 28 -9.68 -13.29 12.65
C ARG A 28 -8.49 -14.12 13.13
N LEU A 29 -7.28 -13.58 13.11
CA LEU A 29 -6.10 -14.31 13.58
C LEU A 29 -5.95 -14.22 15.10
N PRO A 30 -5.65 -15.35 15.77
CA PRO A 30 -5.23 -15.34 17.17
C PRO A 30 -3.92 -14.55 17.32
N LEU A 31 -3.65 -14.13 18.56
CA LEU A 31 -2.36 -13.53 18.89
C LEU A 31 -1.23 -14.55 18.66
N GLY A 32 -0.12 -14.11 18.10
CA GLY A 32 1.05 -14.93 17.80
C GLY A 32 1.76 -14.51 16.53
N ASP A 33 2.81 -15.26 16.17
CA ASP A 33 3.77 -14.90 15.13
C ASP A 33 3.12 -14.62 13.77
N GLN A 34 2.03 -15.31 13.42
CA GLN A 34 1.31 -15.10 12.16
C GLN A 34 0.63 -13.72 12.12
N ARG A 35 0.05 -13.29 13.24
CA ARG A 35 -0.58 -11.97 13.34
C ARG A 35 0.48 -10.88 13.33
N ASP A 36 1.59 -11.09 14.03
CA ASP A 36 2.71 -10.15 14.04
C ASP A 36 3.36 -10.01 12.66
N GLN A 37 3.49 -11.11 11.93
CA GLN A 37 3.97 -11.07 10.55
C GLN A 37 3.03 -10.25 9.67
N MET A 38 1.72 -10.47 9.75
CA MET A 38 0.77 -9.68 8.96
C MET A 38 0.72 -8.21 9.38
N ILE A 39 0.95 -7.88 10.67
CA ILE A 39 1.12 -6.49 11.11
C ILE A 39 2.33 -5.86 10.41
N ARG A 40 3.46 -6.57 10.32
CA ARG A 40 4.64 -6.11 9.59
C ARG A 40 4.33 -5.90 8.10
N ASP A 41 3.59 -6.82 7.49
CA ASP A 41 3.20 -6.73 6.07
C ASP A 41 2.24 -5.55 5.81
N ILE A 42 1.32 -5.28 6.74
CA ILE A 42 0.44 -4.10 6.74
C ILE A 42 1.27 -2.81 6.78
N LEU A 43 2.25 -2.74 7.69
CA LEU A 43 3.12 -1.57 7.82
C LEU A 43 3.95 -1.35 6.54
N ALA A 44 4.49 -2.41 5.96
CA ALA A 44 5.22 -2.35 4.70
C ALA A 44 4.33 -1.88 3.53
N CYS A 45 3.08 -2.36 3.44
CA CYS A 45 2.11 -1.88 2.45
C CYS A 45 1.81 -0.39 2.60
N LYS A 46 1.60 0.08 3.83
CA LYS A 46 1.36 1.51 4.10
C LYS A 46 2.53 2.39 3.68
N ASP A 47 3.77 1.96 3.96
CA ASP A 47 4.97 2.70 3.57
C ASP A 47 5.11 2.78 2.04
N LYS A 48 4.85 1.68 1.32
CA LYS A 48 4.83 1.66 -0.15
C LYS A 48 3.78 2.63 -0.71
N ILE A 49 2.55 2.62 -0.18
CA ILE A 49 1.49 3.55 -0.61
C ILE A 49 1.92 5.00 -0.38
N LYS A 50 2.52 5.29 0.78
CA LYS A 50 3.03 6.64 1.10
C LYS A 50 4.08 7.10 0.10
N LYS A 51 5.06 6.25 -0.24
CA LYS A 51 6.08 6.54 -1.24
C LYS A 51 5.49 6.81 -2.63
N ILE A 52 4.53 5.99 -3.07
CA ILE A 52 3.86 6.19 -4.36
C ILE A 52 3.07 7.50 -4.37
N ASN A 53 2.36 7.81 -3.29
CA ASN A 53 1.65 9.10 -3.18
C ASN A 53 2.61 10.28 -3.24
N GLN A 54 3.76 10.20 -2.58
CA GLN A 54 4.77 11.25 -2.64
C GLN A 54 5.29 11.43 -4.07
N GLN A 55 5.58 10.34 -4.79
CA GLN A 55 6.00 10.40 -6.19
C GLN A 55 4.93 11.00 -7.10
N LEU A 56 3.65 10.65 -6.89
CA LEU A 56 2.53 11.23 -7.62
C LEU A 56 2.38 12.73 -7.33
N THR A 57 2.52 13.15 -6.08
CA THR A 57 2.50 14.58 -5.71
C THR A 57 3.67 15.31 -6.37
N GLU A 58 4.89 14.78 -6.31
CA GLU A 58 6.07 15.39 -6.95
C GLU A 58 5.94 15.50 -8.47
N LEU A 59 5.27 14.54 -9.12
CA LEU A 59 4.96 14.62 -10.55
C LEU A 59 3.95 15.73 -10.86
N ASN A 60 2.87 15.84 -10.07
CA ASN A 60 1.85 16.88 -10.25
C ASN A 60 2.36 18.30 -9.95
N THR A 61 3.30 18.46 -9.01
CA THR A 61 3.87 19.79 -8.68
C THR A 61 4.96 20.24 -9.67
N LYS A 62 5.44 19.33 -10.54
CA LYS A 62 6.43 19.63 -11.58
C LYS A 62 5.80 19.98 -12.94
N GLU A 63 4.50 19.79 -13.08
CA GLU A 63 3.69 20.37 -14.17
C GLU A 63 3.26 21.80 -13.83
#